data_AF-F4GHU0-F1
#
_entry.id   AF-F4GHU0-F1
#
_cell.length_a   1.000
_cell.length_b   1.000
_cell.length_c   1.000
_cell.angle_alpha   90.00
_cell.angle_beta   90.00
_cell.angle_gamma   90.00
#
_symmetry.space_group_name_H-M   'P 1'
#
loop_
_entity.id
_entity.type
_entity.pdbx_description
1 polymer ?
#
loop_
_entity_poly.entity_id
_entity_poly.type
_entity_poly.pdbx_seq_one_letter_code
_entity_poly.pdbx_strand_id
1 'polypeptide(L)'
;MAKGKELATTVKAWDYATAVTTGKNLVTLYNRVTLDLVREIYAAREALAKSGTRTDLTSRQDVARLSPWEQYCEDIGLSLRTAQRWLKFYLPEENRLLTSEELKAIQIEEFEALIKQLKPTFPEWRPDGWTAACEQYYREKMKGQKLLDISKRKRFEQLDLFDAAYYETLTSRITFASADDVVHFAEIQKKIEPVAYPGIPVNKQAHAFLVVEKMLQDFPEGERKHVAKALADMTRLYAEEAI
;
A
#
# COMPACT_ATOMS: atom_id res chain seq x y z
N MET A 1 -34.71 -28.72 -2.29
CA MET A 1 -34.17 -29.46 -3.45
C MET A 1 -34.61 -28.94 -4.82
N ALA A 2 -35.56 -27.98 -4.93
CA ALA A 2 -36.00 -27.42 -6.22
C ALA A 2 -35.00 -26.45 -6.89
N LYS A 3 -34.43 -25.49 -6.13
CA LYS A 3 -33.47 -24.48 -6.66
C LYS A 3 -32.23 -25.09 -7.32
N GLY A 4 -31.74 -26.23 -6.82
CA GLY A 4 -30.55 -26.90 -7.36
C GLY A 4 -30.78 -27.58 -8.72
N LYS A 5 -31.99 -28.11 -8.96
CA LYS A 5 -32.36 -28.68 -10.28
C LYS A 5 -32.61 -27.58 -11.31
N GLU A 6 -33.16 -26.45 -10.88
CA GLU A 6 -33.44 -25.29 -11.73
C GLU A 6 -32.15 -24.63 -12.25
N LEU A 7 -31.16 -24.41 -11.37
CA LEU A 7 -29.83 -23.92 -11.72
C LEU A 7 -29.07 -24.86 -12.67
N ALA A 8 -29.15 -26.17 -12.45
CA ALA A 8 -28.50 -27.17 -13.30
C ALA A 8 -29.08 -27.21 -14.73
N THR A 9 -30.38 -26.97 -14.87
CA THR A 9 -31.05 -26.87 -16.19
C THR A 9 -30.72 -25.56 -16.89
N THR A 10 -30.63 -24.44 -16.16
CA THR A 10 -30.25 -23.12 -16.73
C THR A 10 -28.81 -23.10 -17.21
N VAL A 11 -27.89 -23.77 -16.51
CA VAL A 11 -26.48 -23.87 -16.92
C VAL A 11 -26.33 -24.67 -18.22
N LYS A 12 -27.13 -25.72 -18.42
CA LYS A 12 -27.11 -26.52 -19.66
C LYS A 12 -27.69 -25.78 -20.87
N ALA A 13 -28.63 -24.85 -20.66
CA ALA A 13 -29.24 -24.02 -21.69
C ALA A 13 -28.59 -22.63 -21.81
N TRP A 14 -27.44 -22.42 -21.15
CA TRP A 14 -26.80 -21.12 -21.10
C TRP A 14 -26.07 -20.82 -22.42
N ASP A 15 -26.44 -19.70 -23.04
CA ASP A 15 -25.83 -19.18 -24.25
C ASP A 15 -25.05 -17.89 -23.94
N TYR A 16 -23.79 -17.83 -24.37
CA TYR A 16 -22.90 -16.71 -24.08
C TYR A 16 -23.42 -15.39 -24.66
N ALA A 17 -23.89 -15.39 -25.91
CA ALA A 17 -24.33 -14.17 -26.58
C ALA A 17 -25.57 -13.56 -25.89
N THR A 18 -26.52 -14.41 -25.53
CA THR A 18 -27.73 -14.04 -24.79
C THR A 18 -27.40 -13.57 -23.37
N ALA A 19 -26.48 -14.27 -22.69
CA ALA A 19 -26.03 -13.92 -21.34
C ALA A 19 -25.29 -12.57 -21.31
N VAL A 20 -24.40 -12.31 -22.28
CA VAL A 20 -23.72 -11.01 -22.40
C VAL A 20 -24.71 -9.88 -22.64
N THR A 21 -25.71 -10.09 -23.50
CA THR A 21 -26.74 -9.07 -23.78
C THR A 21 -27.57 -8.75 -22.54
N THR A 22 -28.04 -9.78 -21.84
CA THR A 22 -28.79 -9.65 -20.59
C THR A 22 -27.92 -8.99 -19.50
N GLY A 23 -26.67 -9.44 -19.36
CA GLY A 23 -25.72 -8.90 -18.40
C GLY A 23 -25.42 -7.42 -18.62
N LYS A 24 -25.20 -6.99 -19.87
CA LYS A 24 -24.99 -5.58 -20.22
C LYS A 24 -26.16 -4.70 -19.79
N ASN A 25 -27.40 -5.14 -20.02
CA ASN A 25 -28.59 -4.39 -19.61
C ASN A 25 -28.68 -4.27 -18.09
N LEU A 26 -28.44 -5.37 -17.37
CA LEU A 26 -28.44 -5.38 -15.90
C LEU A 26 -27.34 -4.50 -15.31
N VAL A 27 -26.13 -4.55 -15.84
CA VAL A 27 -25.01 -3.69 -15.44
C VAL A 27 -25.33 -2.22 -15.70
N THR A 28 -25.93 -1.90 -16.85
CA THR A 28 -26.32 -0.53 -17.18
C THR A 28 -27.38 0.01 -16.22
N LEU A 29 -28.41 -0.79 -15.92
CA LEU A 29 -29.44 -0.44 -14.94
C LEU A 29 -28.85 -0.28 -13.55
N TYR A 30 -28.00 -1.22 -13.12
CA TYR A 30 -27.33 -1.18 -11.83
C TYR A 30 -26.47 0.08 -11.67
N ASN A 31 -25.67 0.43 -12.67
CA ASN A 31 -24.83 1.63 -12.65
C ASN A 31 -25.67 2.90 -12.53
N ARG A 32 -26.78 2.98 -13.27
CA ARG A 32 -27.71 4.12 -13.19
C ARG A 32 -28.33 4.24 -11.80
N VAL A 33 -28.91 3.15 -11.29
CA VAL A 33 -29.55 3.14 -9.96
C VAL A 33 -28.55 3.46 -8.86
N THR A 34 -27.33 2.93 -8.96
CA THR A 34 -26.25 3.24 -8.02
C THR A 34 -25.92 4.73 -8.04
N LEU A 35 -25.77 5.33 -9.22
CA LEU A 35 -25.49 6.76 -9.35
C LEU A 35 -26.63 7.61 -8.77
N ASP A 36 -27.89 7.28 -9.10
CA ASP A 36 -29.07 7.98 -8.56
C ASP A 36 -29.12 7.91 -7.03
N LEU A 37 -28.82 6.73 -6.45
CA LEU A 37 -28.77 6.52 -5.02
C LEU A 37 -27.63 7.32 -4.36
N VAL A 38 -26.43 7.31 -4.94
CA VAL A 38 -25.28 8.05 -4.40
C VAL A 38 -25.51 9.56 -4.46
N ARG A 39 -26.16 10.07 -5.51
CA ARG A 39 -26.59 11.47 -5.60
C ARG A 39 -27.56 11.85 -4.48
N GLU A 40 -28.55 11.00 -4.20
CA GLU A 40 -29.50 11.22 -3.11
C GLU A 40 -28.79 11.23 -1.75
N ILE A 41 -27.90 10.26 -1.51
CA ILE A 41 -27.08 10.17 -0.30
C ILE A 41 -26.23 11.44 -0.13
N TYR A 42 -25.65 11.96 -1.22
CA TYR A 42 -24.89 13.22 -1.18
C TYR A 42 -25.78 14.41 -0.83
N ALA A 43 -26.94 14.56 -1.47
CA ALA A 43 -27.88 15.64 -1.20
C ALA A 43 -28.38 15.60 0.26
N ALA A 44 -28.71 14.42 0.77
CA ALA A 44 -29.11 14.22 2.15
C ALA A 44 -28.00 14.63 3.14
N ARG A 45 -26.74 14.24 2.87
CA ARG A 45 -25.59 14.64 3.69
C ARG A 45 -25.43 16.16 3.76
N GLU A 46 -25.50 16.83 2.62
CA GLU A 46 -25.37 18.28 2.53
C GLU A 46 -26.53 19.01 3.21
N ALA A 47 -27.77 18.51 3.07
CA ALA A 47 -28.93 19.07 3.74
C ALA A 47 -28.85 18.92 5.26
N LEU A 48 -28.43 17.76 5.75
CA LEU A 48 -28.30 17.45 7.18
C LEU A 48 -27.07 18.10 7.83
N ALA A 49 -26.02 18.40 7.07
CA ALA A 49 -24.89 19.20 7.57
C ALA A 49 -25.31 20.65 7.87
N LYS A 50 -26.25 21.20 7.09
CA LYS A 50 -26.75 22.58 7.22
C LYS A 50 -27.80 22.74 8.31
N SER A 51 -28.45 21.67 8.74
CA SER A 51 -29.56 21.76 9.69
C SER A 51 -29.14 22.12 11.12
N GLY A 52 -27.84 22.13 11.43
CA GLY A 52 -27.29 22.53 12.72
C GLY A 52 -27.65 21.55 13.83
N THR A 53 -26.67 21.17 14.65
CA THR A 53 -26.95 20.40 15.86
C THR A 53 -27.46 21.36 16.93
N ARG A 54 -28.57 21.02 17.59
CA ARG A 54 -29.08 21.79 18.74
C ARG A 54 -28.04 21.78 19.86
N THR A 55 -27.32 22.88 20.03
CA THR A 55 -26.23 23.05 21.01
C THR A 55 -26.73 23.30 22.44
N ASP A 56 -28.05 23.37 22.64
CA ASP A 56 -28.68 23.64 23.93
C ASP A 56 -28.81 22.39 24.84
N LEU A 57 -28.59 21.20 24.31
CA LEU A 57 -28.61 19.95 25.08
C LEU A 57 -27.25 19.72 25.76
N THR A 58 -27.26 19.68 27.09
CA THR A 58 -26.06 19.35 27.87
C THR A 58 -25.77 17.84 27.75
N SER A 59 -24.50 17.47 27.69
CA SER A 59 -23.96 16.12 27.44
C SER A 59 -24.49 14.97 28.32
N ARG A 60 -25.29 15.27 29.36
CA ARG A 60 -26.01 14.28 30.19
C ARG A 60 -27.37 13.86 29.63
N GLN A 61 -27.95 14.59 28.68
CA GLN A 61 -29.23 14.26 28.01
C GLN A 61 -29.03 13.64 26.62
N ASP A 62 -27.81 13.70 26.08
CA ASP A 62 -27.42 13.28 24.72
C ASP A 62 -26.85 11.86 24.67
N VAL A 63 -27.20 11.02 25.65
CA VAL A 63 -26.71 9.65 25.72
C VAL A 63 -27.50 8.81 24.71
N ALA A 64 -26.87 8.52 23.57
CA ALA A 64 -27.29 7.55 22.54
C ALA A 64 -28.23 8.02 21.41
N ARG A 65 -28.20 9.29 21.01
CA ARG A 65 -28.79 9.68 19.72
C ARG A 65 -27.73 9.68 18.63
N LEU A 66 -27.98 8.88 17.59
CA LEU A 66 -27.21 8.94 16.35
C LEU A 66 -27.25 10.36 15.80
N SER A 67 -26.17 10.78 15.14
CA SER A 67 -26.21 12.02 14.38
C SER A 67 -27.33 11.96 13.34
N PRO A 68 -27.96 13.09 12.95
CA PRO A 68 -29.01 13.09 11.93
C PRO A 68 -28.60 12.38 10.63
N TRP A 69 -27.30 12.47 10.29
CA TRP A 69 -26.70 11.79 9.15
C TRP A 69 -26.64 10.25 9.33
N GLU A 70 -26.21 9.80 10.50
CA GLU A 70 -26.18 8.36 10.82
C GLU A 70 -27.59 7.78 10.86
N GLN A 71 -28.55 8.49 11.46
CA GLN A 71 -29.95 8.08 11.49
C GLN A 71 -30.52 7.94 10.07
N TYR A 72 -30.27 8.90 9.19
CA TYR A 72 -30.69 8.81 7.78
C TYR A 72 -30.13 7.56 7.10
N CYS A 73 -28.85 7.25 7.33
CA CYS A 73 -28.23 6.05 6.76
C CYS A 73 -28.92 4.77 7.26
N GLU A 74 -29.23 4.68 8.55
CA GLU A 74 -29.98 3.55 9.11
C GLU A 74 -31.39 3.44 8.54
N ASP A 75 -32.11 4.56 8.41
CA ASP A 75 -33.49 4.59 7.90
C ASP A 75 -33.59 4.08 6.46
N ILE A 76 -32.57 4.32 5.62
CA ILE A 76 -32.50 3.80 4.25
C ILE A 76 -31.86 2.39 4.17
N GLY A 77 -31.51 1.79 5.31
CA GLY A 77 -30.91 0.45 5.38
C GLY A 77 -29.44 0.38 4.94
N LEU A 78 -28.70 1.50 5.00
CA LEU A 78 -27.31 1.58 4.58
C LEU A 78 -26.39 1.83 5.79
N SER A 79 -25.32 1.05 5.94
CA SER A 79 -24.36 1.33 7.01
C SER A 79 -23.62 2.65 6.74
N LEU A 80 -23.33 3.43 7.79
CA LEU A 80 -22.56 4.68 7.70
C LEU A 80 -21.25 4.47 6.92
N ARG A 81 -20.52 3.38 7.21
CA ARG A 81 -19.27 3.04 6.55
C ARG A 81 -19.47 2.83 5.04
N THR A 82 -20.55 2.18 4.63
CA THR A 82 -20.88 1.98 3.21
C THR A 82 -21.21 3.30 2.53
N ALA A 83 -22.06 4.13 3.16
CA ALA A 83 -22.42 5.45 2.64
C ALA A 83 -21.19 6.33 2.44
N GLN A 84 -20.33 6.43 3.46
CA GLN A 84 -19.07 7.17 3.39
C GLN A 84 -18.15 6.63 2.28
N ARG A 85 -18.07 5.29 2.15
CA ARG A 85 -17.26 4.69 1.08
C ARG A 85 -17.80 5.06 -0.30
N TRP A 86 -19.11 5.03 -0.52
CA TRP A 86 -19.68 5.41 -1.81
C TRP A 86 -19.48 6.90 -2.12
N LEU A 87 -19.66 7.76 -1.13
CA LEU A 87 -19.42 9.20 -1.28
C LEU A 87 -17.97 9.53 -1.64
N LYS A 88 -16.99 8.74 -1.20
CA LYS A 88 -15.58 8.92 -1.62
C LYS A 88 -15.39 8.77 -3.13
N PHE A 89 -16.20 7.94 -3.79
CA PHE A 89 -16.13 7.77 -5.24
C PHE A 89 -16.98 8.79 -5.99
N TYR A 90 -17.81 9.59 -5.32
CA TYR A 90 -18.73 10.47 -6.02
C TYR A 90 -18.12 11.85 -6.28
N LEU A 91 -18.17 12.29 -7.53
CA LEU A 91 -17.89 13.67 -7.94
C LEU A 91 -19.22 14.41 -8.15
N PRO A 92 -19.60 15.32 -7.24
CA PRO A 92 -20.86 16.04 -7.33
C PRO A 92 -20.96 16.94 -8.56
N GLU A 93 -19.87 17.61 -8.93
CA GLU A 93 -19.82 18.57 -10.05
C GLU A 93 -20.11 17.91 -11.40
N GLU A 94 -19.62 16.69 -11.59
CA GLU A 94 -19.81 15.91 -12.82
C GLU A 94 -21.00 14.93 -12.73
N ASN A 95 -21.62 14.81 -11.56
CA ASN A 95 -22.61 13.77 -11.24
C ASN A 95 -22.14 12.38 -11.72
N ARG A 96 -20.93 12.00 -11.31
CA ARG A 96 -20.21 10.80 -11.79
C ARG A 96 -19.55 10.05 -10.64
N LEU A 97 -19.41 8.73 -10.81
CA LEU A 97 -18.55 7.91 -9.96
C LEU A 97 -17.14 7.80 -10.55
N LEU A 98 -16.15 8.04 -9.69
CA LEU A 98 -14.74 7.82 -9.93
C LEU A 98 -14.46 6.33 -10.09
N THR A 99 -13.51 6.02 -10.95
CA THR A 99 -12.85 4.72 -10.98
C THR A 99 -11.91 4.58 -9.78
N SER A 100 -11.48 3.34 -9.51
CA SER A 100 -10.50 3.08 -8.45
C SER A 100 -9.13 3.70 -8.74
N GLU A 101 -8.79 3.90 -10.00
CA GLU A 101 -7.51 4.52 -10.41
C GLU A 101 -7.55 6.03 -10.21
N GLU A 102 -8.64 6.69 -10.62
CA GLU A 102 -8.82 8.12 -10.39
C GLU A 102 -8.84 8.46 -8.89
N LEU A 103 -9.54 7.65 -8.07
CA LEU A 103 -9.56 7.86 -6.63
C LEU A 103 -8.14 7.75 -6.01
N LYS A 104 -7.35 6.79 -6.47
CA LYS A 104 -5.96 6.64 -6.02
C LYS A 104 -5.10 7.83 -6.46
N ALA A 105 -5.28 8.33 -7.68
CA ALA A 105 -4.56 9.48 -8.18
C ALA A 105 -4.85 10.72 -7.32
N ILE A 106 -6.13 11.00 -7.02
CA ILE A 106 -6.53 12.10 -6.14
C ILE A 106 -5.90 11.94 -4.75
N GLN A 107 -5.94 10.73 -4.17
CA GLN A 107 -5.31 10.48 -2.86
C GLN A 107 -3.81 10.70 -2.88
N ILE A 108 -3.12 10.31 -3.95
CA ILE A 108 -1.68 10.56 -4.11
C ILE A 108 -1.43 12.06 -4.18
N GLU A 109 -2.21 12.81 -4.95
CA GLU A 109 -2.10 14.27 -5.04
C GLU A 109 -2.31 14.96 -3.68
N GLU A 110 -3.32 14.52 -2.91
CA GLU A 110 -3.54 14.98 -1.53
C GLU A 110 -2.35 14.69 -0.63
N PHE A 111 -1.80 13.46 -0.68
CA PHE A 111 -0.60 13.11 0.09
C PHE A 111 0.60 13.94 -0.32
N GLU A 112 0.80 14.19 -1.61
CA GLU A 112 1.87 15.04 -2.10
C GLU A 112 1.72 16.50 -1.65
N ALA A 113 0.50 17.02 -1.62
CA ALA A 113 0.19 18.35 -1.10
C ALA A 113 0.51 18.45 0.40
N LEU A 114 0.19 17.42 1.19
CA LEU A 114 0.56 17.35 2.61
C LEU A 114 2.07 17.24 2.81
N ILE A 115 2.75 16.41 2.02
CA ILE A 115 4.22 16.26 2.08
C ILE A 115 4.93 17.58 1.80
N LYS A 116 4.42 18.39 0.85
CA LYS A 116 4.98 19.73 0.57
C LYS A 116 4.90 20.69 1.75
N GLN A 117 3.97 20.49 2.68
CA GLN A 117 3.82 21.32 3.87
C GLN A 117 4.79 20.93 4.99
N LEU A 118 5.50 19.80 4.87
CA LEU A 118 6.45 19.36 5.89
C LEU A 118 7.57 20.39 6.06
N LYS A 119 7.80 20.78 7.31
CA LYS A 119 8.86 21.72 7.68
C LYS A 119 10.13 20.91 8.00
N PRO A 120 11.25 21.12 7.29
CA PRO A 120 12.51 20.40 7.54
C PRO A 120 13.02 20.55 8.98
N THR A 121 12.67 21.68 9.62
CA THR A 121 13.10 22.05 10.98
C THR A 121 12.42 21.23 12.08
N PHE A 122 11.28 20.59 11.82
CA PHE A 122 10.52 19.83 12.81
C PHE A 122 10.13 18.45 12.26
N PRO A 123 11.04 17.46 12.32
CA PRO A 123 10.85 16.15 11.71
C PRO A 123 9.66 15.35 12.25
N GLU A 124 9.21 15.66 13.47
CA GLU A 124 8.10 14.97 14.14
C GLU A 124 6.74 15.63 13.88
N TRP A 125 6.73 16.89 13.43
CA TRP A 125 5.49 17.61 13.18
C TRP A 125 4.80 17.08 11.91
N ARG A 126 3.46 17.08 11.91
CA ARG A 126 2.62 16.65 10.78
C ARG A 126 1.50 17.66 10.51
N PRO A 127 1.14 17.91 9.24
CA PRO A 127 0.03 18.78 8.89
C PRO A 127 -1.32 18.14 9.22
N ASP A 128 -2.36 18.96 9.30
CA ASP A 128 -3.73 18.48 9.49
C ASP A 128 -4.16 17.58 8.33
N GLY A 129 -4.83 16.48 8.64
CA GLY A 129 -5.18 15.45 7.66
C GLY A 129 -4.08 14.42 7.39
N TRP A 130 -2.94 14.49 8.09
CA TRP A 130 -1.91 13.45 8.01
C TRP A 130 -2.41 12.12 8.60
N THR A 131 -2.56 11.12 7.73
CA THR A 131 -3.01 9.77 8.11
C THR A 131 -1.85 8.77 8.11
N ALA A 132 -2.06 7.60 8.73
CA ALA A 132 -1.10 6.50 8.66
C ALA A 132 -0.79 6.06 7.21
N ALA A 133 -1.76 6.14 6.30
CA ALA A 133 -1.56 5.86 4.88
C ALA A 133 -0.64 6.89 4.22
N CYS A 134 -0.80 8.18 4.54
CA CYS A 134 0.09 9.24 4.09
C CYS A 134 1.51 9.06 4.63
N GLU A 135 1.66 8.70 5.91
CA GLU A 135 2.96 8.41 6.54
C GLU A 135 3.67 7.24 5.83
N GLN A 136 2.95 6.16 5.52
CA GLN A 136 3.52 5.02 4.80
C GLN A 136 3.99 5.44 3.40
N TYR A 137 3.13 6.15 2.65
CA TYR A 137 3.47 6.67 1.32
C TYR A 137 4.71 7.58 1.37
N TYR A 138 4.79 8.48 2.35
CA TYR A 138 5.96 9.33 2.56
C TYR A 138 7.23 8.52 2.82
N ARG A 139 7.19 7.52 3.70
CA ARG A 139 8.34 6.65 3.99
C ARG A 139 8.82 5.90 2.76
N GLU A 140 7.90 5.34 1.97
CA GLU A 140 8.23 4.65 0.71
C GLU A 140 8.88 5.63 -0.29
N LYS A 141 8.36 6.85 -0.40
CA LYS A 141 8.93 7.91 -1.25
C LYS A 141 10.34 8.31 -0.81
N MET A 142 10.58 8.50 0.49
CA MET A 142 11.90 8.80 1.04
C MET A 142 12.89 7.65 0.84
N LYS A 143 12.45 6.39 0.99
CA LYS A 143 13.26 5.20 0.69
C LYS A 143 13.67 5.19 -0.79
N GLY A 144 12.72 5.41 -1.70
CA GLY A 144 12.99 5.49 -3.14
C GLY A 144 13.98 6.61 -3.49
N GLN A 145 13.84 7.79 -2.88
CA GLN A 145 14.75 8.91 -3.10
C GLN A 145 16.17 8.59 -2.61
N LYS A 146 16.32 8.01 -1.42
CA LYS A 146 17.63 7.58 -0.90
C LYS A 146 18.33 6.62 -1.87
N LEU A 147 17.60 5.65 -2.42
CA LEU A 147 18.16 4.69 -3.40
C LEU A 147 18.59 5.37 -4.71
N LEU A 148 17.81 6.33 -5.19
CA LEU A 148 18.17 7.12 -6.37
C LEU A 148 19.40 7.99 -6.12
N ASP A 149 19.53 8.54 -4.92
CA ASP A 149 20.70 9.33 -4.54
C ASP A 149 21.95 8.46 -4.42
N ILE A 150 21.81 7.20 -3.96
CA ILE A 150 22.89 6.21 -3.94
C ILE A 150 23.34 5.86 -5.37
N SER A 151 22.41 5.55 -6.28
CA SER A 151 22.75 5.15 -7.65
C SER A 151 23.44 6.24 -8.48
N LYS A 152 23.25 7.51 -8.11
CA LYS A 152 23.87 8.67 -8.76
C LYS A 152 25.29 8.99 -8.26
N ARG A 153 25.76 8.38 -7.16
CA ARG A 153 27.09 8.68 -6.60
C ARG A 153 28.20 8.03 -7.43
N LYS A 154 29.25 8.81 -7.72
CA LYS A 154 30.42 8.39 -8.51
C LYS A 154 31.56 7.77 -7.68
N ARG A 155 31.49 7.81 -6.35
CA ARG A 155 32.50 7.24 -5.45
C ARG A 155 31.86 6.62 -4.22
N PHE A 156 32.51 5.57 -3.74
CA PHE A 156 32.15 4.78 -2.58
C PHE A 156 33.10 5.15 -1.42
N GLU A 157 32.75 6.15 -0.61
CA GLU A 157 33.66 6.65 0.44
C GLU A 157 33.03 6.72 1.86
N GLN A 158 31.85 6.16 2.14
CA GLN A 158 31.21 6.36 3.46
C GLN A 158 30.59 5.11 4.09
N LEU A 159 30.90 4.90 5.39
CA LEU A 159 30.23 3.97 6.32
C LEU A 159 28.72 4.26 6.45
N ASP A 160 28.30 5.51 6.21
CA ASP A 160 26.89 5.95 6.27
C ASP A 160 26.01 5.37 5.15
N LEU A 161 26.60 4.68 4.15
CA LEU A 161 25.86 3.95 3.12
C LEU A 161 25.18 2.69 3.65
N PHE A 162 25.66 2.16 4.78
CA PHE A 162 25.21 0.91 5.39
C PHE A 162 24.43 1.15 6.68
N ASP A 163 23.50 2.09 6.65
CA ASP A 163 22.59 2.31 7.76
C ASP A 163 21.56 1.17 7.88
N ALA A 164 20.95 1.04 9.07
CA ALA A 164 19.94 0.01 9.32
C ALA A 164 18.76 0.11 8.34
N ALA A 165 18.42 1.32 7.90
CA ALA A 165 17.34 1.55 6.94
C ALA A 165 17.68 1.01 5.54
N TYR A 166 18.93 1.12 5.09
CA TYR A 166 19.40 0.57 3.83
C TYR A 166 19.40 -0.97 3.87
N TYR A 167 19.89 -1.57 4.97
CA TYR A 167 19.80 -3.01 5.17
C TYR A 167 18.35 -3.50 5.16
N GLU A 168 17.43 -2.82 5.83
CA GLU A 168 16.01 -3.15 5.75
C GLU A 168 15.47 -3.14 4.32
N THR A 169 15.89 -2.18 3.48
CA THR A 169 15.49 -2.18 2.06
C THR A 169 16.06 -3.37 1.29
N LEU A 170 17.31 -3.75 1.54
CA LEU A 170 17.93 -4.92 0.91
C LEU A 170 17.23 -6.21 1.33
N THR A 171 16.97 -6.40 2.63
CA THR A 171 16.26 -7.56 3.15
C THR A 171 14.83 -7.64 2.60
N SER A 172 14.14 -6.51 2.45
CA SER A 172 12.80 -6.48 1.83
C SER A 172 12.78 -6.86 0.34
N ARG A 173 13.91 -6.75 -0.36
CA ARG A 173 14.07 -7.22 -1.76
C ARG A 173 14.45 -8.69 -1.85
N ILE A 174 14.92 -9.28 -0.75
CA ILE A 174 15.20 -10.71 -0.64
C ILE A 174 13.90 -11.37 -0.15
N THR A 175 12.93 -11.44 -1.05
CA THR A 175 11.67 -12.13 -0.80
C THR A 175 11.80 -13.57 -1.27
N PHE A 176 11.35 -14.52 -0.46
CA PHE A 176 11.14 -15.92 -0.88
C PHE A 176 9.68 -16.09 -1.33
N ALA A 177 9.17 -15.14 -2.11
CA ALA A 177 7.76 -15.06 -2.45
C ALA A 177 7.39 -15.96 -3.64
N SER A 178 8.36 -16.32 -4.48
CA SER A 178 8.18 -17.24 -5.60
C SER A 178 8.92 -18.56 -5.39
N ALA A 179 8.47 -19.60 -6.10
CA ALA A 179 9.17 -20.88 -6.13
C ALA A 179 10.59 -20.74 -6.70
N ASP A 180 10.79 -19.83 -7.64
CA ASP A 180 12.09 -19.56 -8.26
C ASP A 180 13.08 -18.94 -7.25
N ASP A 181 12.60 -18.05 -6.37
CA ASP A 181 13.44 -17.46 -5.31
C ASP A 181 13.92 -18.54 -4.32
N VAL A 182 13.06 -19.51 -4.02
CA VAL A 182 13.40 -20.64 -3.12
C VAL A 182 14.42 -21.56 -3.78
N VAL A 183 14.26 -21.86 -5.07
CA VAL A 183 15.24 -22.66 -5.83
C VAL A 183 16.58 -21.95 -5.91
N HIS A 184 16.57 -20.66 -6.26
CA HIS A 184 17.79 -19.85 -6.33
C HIS A 184 18.53 -19.81 -4.99
N PHE A 185 17.81 -19.67 -3.88
CA PHE A 185 18.42 -19.72 -2.55
C PHE A 185 19.04 -21.08 -2.22
N ALA A 186 18.39 -22.18 -2.59
CA ALA A 186 18.94 -23.52 -2.42
C ALA A 186 20.20 -23.76 -3.26
N GLU A 187 20.26 -23.21 -4.47
CA GLU A 187 21.46 -23.24 -5.31
C GLU A 187 22.61 -22.47 -4.68
N ILE A 188 22.33 -21.29 -4.12
CA ILE A 188 23.32 -20.48 -3.41
C ILE A 188 23.86 -21.23 -2.20
N GLN A 189 22.99 -21.87 -1.40
CA GLN A 189 23.44 -22.69 -0.26
C GLN A 189 24.42 -23.79 -0.70
N LYS A 190 24.09 -24.55 -1.75
CA LYS A 190 24.98 -25.59 -2.30
C LYS A 190 26.31 -25.05 -2.79
N LYS A 191 26.33 -23.83 -3.36
CA LYS A 191 27.56 -23.19 -3.84
C LYS A 191 28.47 -22.72 -2.70
N ILE A 192 27.90 -22.26 -1.58
CA ILE A 192 28.66 -21.70 -0.47
C ILE A 192 29.07 -22.78 0.54
N GLU A 193 28.32 -23.87 0.65
CA GLU A 193 28.58 -24.97 1.59
C GLU A 193 30.05 -25.44 1.64
N PRO A 194 30.79 -25.59 0.52
CA PRO A 194 32.20 -26.01 0.56
C PRO A 194 33.17 -24.99 1.19
N VAL A 195 32.78 -23.71 1.23
CA VAL A 195 33.59 -22.59 1.72
C VAL A 195 32.98 -21.91 2.95
N ALA A 196 31.90 -22.48 3.49
CA ALA A 196 31.18 -21.93 4.61
C ALA A 196 32.02 -22.00 5.89
N TYR A 197 31.98 -20.95 6.70
CA TYR A 197 32.72 -20.91 7.96
C TYR A 197 32.21 -21.97 8.94
N PRO A 198 33.09 -22.81 9.54
CA PRO A 198 32.68 -23.81 10.51
C PRO A 198 32.02 -23.17 11.74
N GLY A 199 30.83 -23.63 12.10
CA GLY A 199 30.09 -23.14 13.28
C GLY A 199 29.03 -22.07 12.98
N ILE A 200 28.93 -21.56 11.75
CA ILE A 200 27.82 -20.70 11.32
C ILE A 200 26.91 -21.52 10.38
N PRO A 201 25.59 -21.58 10.61
CA PRO A 201 24.67 -22.27 9.70
C PRO A 201 24.76 -21.77 8.25
N VAL A 202 24.86 -22.70 7.28
CA VAL A 202 25.03 -22.39 5.85
C VAL A 202 23.92 -21.49 5.32
N ASN A 203 22.67 -21.67 5.79
CA ASN A 203 21.54 -20.83 5.40
C ASN A 203 21.72 -19.35 5.82
N LYS A 204 22.32 -19.08 6.98
CA LYS A 204 22.60 -17.70 7.42
C LYS A 204 23.71 -17.06 6.57
N GLN A 205 24.74 -17.83 6.25
CA GLN A 205 25.82 -17.38 5.37
C GLN A 205 25.31 -17.12 3.94
N ALA A 206 24.43 -17.97 3.43
CA ALA A 206 23.75 -17.78 2.15
C ALA A 206 22.85 -16.54 2.13
N HIS A 207 22.15 -16.25 3.23
CA HIS A 207 21.35 -15.03 3.32
C HIS A 207 22.23 -13.77 3.32
N ALA A 208 23.34 -13.78 4.06
CA ALA A 208 24.31 -12.68 4.03
C ALA A 208 24.89 -12.47 2.62
N PHE A 209 25.19 -13.57 1.90
CA PHE A 209 25.63 -13.51 0.51
C PHE A 209 24.60 -12.83 -0.40
N LEU A 210 23.32 -13.18 -0.28
CA LEU A 210 22.24 -12.54 -1.05
C LEU A 210 22.11 -11.04 -0.76
N VAL A 211 22.26 -10.64 0.51
CA VAL A 211 22.27 -9.21 0.88
C VAL A 211 23.41 -8.49 0.17
N VAL A 212 24.62 -9.05 0.19
CA VAL A 212 25.78 -8.48 -0.50
C VAL A 212 25.55 -8.45 -2.02
N GLU A 213 25.01 -9.50 -2.61
CA GLU A 213 24.73 -9.55 -4.05
C GLU A 213 23.72 -8.47 -4.47
N LYS A 214 22.60 -8.32 -3.76
CA LYS A 214 21.61 -7.27 -4.01
C LYS A 214 22.19 -5.89 -3.82
N MET A 215 23.04 -5.73 -2.80
CA MET A 215 23.76 -4.48 -2.57
C MET A 215 24.64 -4.11 -3.75
N LEU A 216 25.41 -5.07 -4.29
CA LEU A 216 26.28 -4.83 -5.45
C LEU A 216 25.50 -4.48 -6.72
N GLN A 217 24.25 -4.94 -6.86
CA GLN A 217 23.38 -4.58 -7.98
C GLN A 217 22.99 -3.10 -7.98
N ASP A 218 22.97 -2.43 -6.82
CA ASP A 218 22.69 -0.99 -6.72
C ASP A 218 23.85 -0.11 -7.25
N PHE A 219 25.04 -0.69 -7.46
CA PHE A 219 26.22 0.04 -7.93
C PHE A 219 26.56 -0.25 -9.41
N PRO A 220 27.11 0.74 -10.14
CA PRO A 220 27.63 0.54 -11.50
C PRO A 220 28.65 -0.59 -11.56
N GLU A 221 28.68 -1.35 -12.67
CA GLU A 221 29.51 -2.55 -12.80
C GLU A 221 31.01 -2.31 -12.52
N GLY A 222 31.55 -1.16 -12.95
CA GLY A 222 32.94 -0.77 -12.69
C GLY A 222 33.29 -0.55 -11.21
N GLU A 223 32.29 -0.24 -10.37
CA GLU A 223 32.48 0.04 -8.95
C GLU A 223 32.28 -1.19 -8.06
N ARG A 224 31.57 -2.22 -8.54
CA ARG A 224 31.19 -3.40 -7.74
C ARG A 224 32.36 -4.08 -7.06
N LYS A 225 33.52 -4.17 -7.74
CA LYS A 225 34.73 -4.78 -7.16
C LYS A 225 35.26 -3.98 -5.97
N HIS A 226 35.20 -2.65 -6.04
CA HIS A 226 35.61 -1.77 -4.95
C HIS A 226 34.65 -1.88 -3.76
N VAL A 227 33.34 -1.90 -4.03
CA VAL A 227 32.29 -2.11 -3.03
C VAL A 227 32.44 -3.46 -2.32
N ALA A 228 32.60 -4.55 -3.08
CA ALA A 228 32.78 -5.89 -2.54
C ALA A 228 34.02 -5.99 -1.64
N LYS A 229 35.13 -5.35 -2.05
CA LYS A 229 36.35 -5.31 -1.25
C LYS A 229 36.14 -4.53 0.06
N ALA A 230 35.52 -3.36 -0.01
CA ALA A 230 35.26 -2.55 1.18
C ALA A 230 34.31 -3.25 2.18
N LEU A 231 33.29 -3.95 1.70
CA LEU A 231 32.42 -4.79 2.54
C LEU A 231 33.20 -5.91 3.22
N ALA A 232 34.09 -6.59 2.48
CA ALA A 232 34.93 -7.64 3.04
C ALA A 232 35.89 -7.08 4.12
N ASP A 233 36.51 -5.93 3.85
CA ASP A 233 37.40 -5.25 4.78
C ASP A 233 36.65 -4.82 6.07
N MET A 234 35.45 -4.24 5.95
CA MET A 234 34.60 -3.90 7.11
C MET A 234 34.19 -5.15 7.90
N THR A 235 33.78 -6.22 7.23
CA THR A 235 33.39 -7.47 7.90
C THR A 235 34.57 -8.07 8.66
N ARG A 236 35.78 -7.97 8.09
CA ARG A 236 37.01 -8.42 8.74
C ARG A 236 37.33 -7.60 9.99
N LEU A 237 37.25 -6.27 9.92
CA LEU A 237 37.47 -5.38 11.05
C LEU A 237 36.50 -5.69 12.21
N TYR A 238 35.20 -5.85 11.92
CA TYR A 238 34.21 -6.22 12.94
C TYR A 238 34.45 -7.60 13.55
N ALA A 239 34.93 -8.57 12.75
CA ALA A 239 35.27 -9.89 13.26
C ALA A 239 36.53 -9.87 14.15
N GLU A 240 37.50 -9.00 13.85
CA GLU A 240 38.71 -8.79 14.66
C GLU A 240 38.39 -8.09 16.00
N GLU A 241 37.39 -7.20 16.05
CA GLU A 241 36.95 -6.53 17.29
C GLU A 241 36.06 -7.41 18.20
N ALA A 242 35.46 -8.47 17.66
CA ALA A 242 34.55 -9.35 18.39
C ALA A 242 35.24 -10.55 19.09
N ILE A 243 36.56 -10.69 18.93
CA ILE A 243 37.43 -11.72 19.54
C ILE A 243 38.22 -11.12 20.68
#